data_AF-A0A075I0I5-F1
#
_entry.id   AF-A0A075I0I5-F1
#
_cell.length_a   1.000
_cell.length_b   1.000
_cell.length_c   1.000
_cell.angle_alpha   90.00
_cell.angle_beta   90.00
_cell.angle_gamma   90.00
#
_symmetry.space_group_name_H-M   'P 1'
#
loop_
_entity.id
_entity.type
_entity.pdbx_description
1 polymer ?
#
loop_
_entity_poly.entity_id
_entity_poly.type
_entity_poly.pdbx_seq_one_letter_code
_entity_poly.pdbx_strand_id
1 'polypeptide(L)' 'MKKKVAIIGVTGAVGQEFVLSLKDHPWFEVTQIAASERSAGKNYVDAIRDPDSGIIKWEVGGEIPEYIKTITVKNW' A
#
# COMPACT_ATOMS: atom_id res chain seq x y z
N MET A 1 8.04 19.95 9.10
CA MET A 1 7.84 19.46 7.71
C MET A 1 8.09 17.96 7.70
N LYS A 2 7.14 17.15 7.21
CA LYS A 2 7.30 15.69 7.15
C LYS A 2 8.23 15.28 6.00
N LYS A 3 8.93 14.16 6.15
CA LYS A 3 9.76 13.55 5.11
C LYS A 3 8.87 12.70 4.22
N LYS A 4 8.91 12.96 2.91
CA LYS A 4 8.20 12.18 1.91
C LYS A 4 8.91 10.85 1.72
N VAL A 5 8.17 9.76 1.81
CA VAL A 5 8.72 8.40 1.71
C VAL A 5 7.91 7.56 0.72
N ALA A 6 8.55 6.49 0.23
CA ALA A 6 7.92 5.48 -0.58
C ALA A 6 7.95 4.13 0.12
N ILE A 7 6.90 3.32 -0.07
CA ILE A 7 6.87 1.92 0.37
C ILE A 7 7.09 1.03 -0.86
N ILE A 8 8.17 0.25 -0.86
CA ILE A 8 8.48 -0.74 -1.90
C ILE A 8 8.02 -2.12 -1.40
N GLY A 9 7.33 -2.88 -2.26
CA GLY A 9 6.71 -4.15 -1.87
C GLY A 9 5.41 -3.97 -1.09
N VAL A 10 4.66 -2.89 -1.35
CA VAL A 10 3.48 -2.47 -0.57
C VAL A 10 2.36 -3.52 -0.50
N THR A 11 2.31 -4.48 -1.42
CA THR A 11 1.26 -5.52 -1.48
C THR A 11 1.52 -6.71 -0.56
N GLY A 12 2.77 -6.96 -0.15
CA GLY A 12 3.09 -8.07 0.77
C GLY A 12 2.87 -7.70 2.24
N ALA A 13 2.79 -8.69 3.14
CA ALA A 13 2.53 -8.49 4.57
C ALA A 13 3.42 -7.40 5.21
N VAL A 14 4.72 -7.39 4.94
CA VAL A 14 5.64 -6.37 5.48
C VAL A 14 5.31 -4.97 4.96
N GLY A 15 4.98 -4.85 3.67
CA GLY A 15 4.55 -3.57 3.08
C GLY A 15 3.25 -3.06 3.67
N GLN A 16 2.31 -3.97 3.96
CA GLN A 16 1.05 -3.67 4.64
C GLN A 16 1.27 -3.22 6.09
N GLU A 17 2.21 -3.83 6.81
CA GLU A 17 2.59 -3.40 8.17
C GLU A 17 3.18 -1.98 8.16
N PHE A 18 3.97 -1.62 7.14
CA PHE A 18 4.44 -0.25 6.95
C PHE A 18 3.29 0.72 6.64
N VAL A 19 2.26 0.31 5.90
CA VAL A 19 1.07 1.13 5.67
C VAL A 19 0.37 1.47 6.98
N LEU A 20 0.25 0.51 7.90
CA LEU A 20 -0.31 0.78 9.23
C LEU A 20 0.62 1.64 10.08
N SER A 21 1.90 1.27 10.16
CA SER A 21 2.89 1.93 11.01
C SER A 21 3.16 3.39 10.61
N LEU A 22 3.00 3.72 9.33
CA LEU A 22 3.23 5.06 8.81
C LEU A 22 1.96 5.93 8.81
N LYS A 23 0.80 5.37 9.16
CA LYS A 23 -0.43 6.14 9.33
C LYS A 23 -0.21 7.20 10.41
N ASP A 24 -0.50 8.46 10.06
CA ASP A 24 -0.39 9.62 10.95
C ASP A 24 1.01 9.84 11.59
N HIS A 25 2.05 9.24 11.01
CA HIS A 25 3.39 9.30 11.58
C HIS A 25 3.91 10.75 11.68
N PRO A 26 4.53 11.17 12.81
CA PRO A 26 4.93 12.56 13.04
C PRO A 26 6.00 13.04 12.06
N TRP A 27 6.83 12.12 11.55
CA TRP A 27 7.99 12.45 10.72
C TRP A 27 7.84 12.07 9.25
N PHE A 28 6.94 11.15 8.91
CA PHE A 28 6.88 10.55 7.59
C PHE A 28 5.51 10.74 6.96
N GLU A 29 5.51 10.96 5.66
CA GLU A 29 4.33 11.03 4.82
C GLU A 29 4.55 10.12 3.61
N VAL A 30 3.71 9.10 3.48
CA VAL A 30 3.78 8.17 2.35
C VAL A 30 3.18 8.86 1.14
N THR A 31 4.02 9.22 0.17
CA THR A 31 3.58 9.90 -1.05
C THR A 31 3.63 9.01 -2.28
N GLN A 32 4.26 7.84 -2.18
CA GLN A 32 4.37 6.89 -3.27
C GLN A 32 4.40 5.46 -2.73
N ILE A 33 3.86 4.53 -3.51
CA ILE A 33 3.94 3.10 -3.24
C ILE A 33 4.32 2.36 -4.51
N ALA A 34 5.01 1.24 -4.36
CA ALA A 34 5.43 0.42 -5.48
C ALA A 34 5.24 -1.07 -5.16
N ALA A 35 4.80 -1.82 -6.16
CA ALA A 35 4.71 -3.28 -6.16
C ALA A 35 5.22 -3.84 -7.50
N SER A 36 5.13 -5.15 -7.68
CA SER A 36 5.50 -5.82 -8.94
C SER A 36 4.74 -5.25 -10.15
N GLU A 37 5.24 -5.51 -11.35
CA GLU A 37 4.62 -5.10 -12.61
C GLU A 37 3.13 -5.50 -12.71
N ARG A 38 2.74 -6.69 -12.21
CA ARG A 38 1.34 -7.15 -12.14
C ARG A 38 0.42 -6.18 -11.38
N SER A 39 0.98 -5.47 -10.41
CA SER A 39 0.27 -4.58 -9.50
C SER A 39 0.35 -3.12 -9.94
N ALA A 40 1.36 -2.77 -10.73
CA ALA A 40 1.59 -1.41 -11.20
C ALA A 40 0.40 -0.86 -12.01
N GLY A 41 0.13 0.43 -11.87
CA GLY A 41 -0.97 1.13 -12.55
C GLY A 41 -2.34 0.96 -11.89
N LYS A 42 -2.51 0.02 -10.95
CA LYS A 42 -3.72 -0.14 -10.16
C LYS A 42 -3.72 0.81 -8.96
N ASN A 43 -4.90 1.16 -8.44
CA ASN A 43 -4.98 1.68 -7.08
C ASN A 43 -4.58 0.58 -6.08
N TYR A 44 -4.25 0.96 -4.85
CA TYR A 44 -3.75 0.01 -3.87
C TYR A 44 -4.72 -1.15 -3.58
N VAL A 45 -6.01 -0.86 -3.41
CA VAL A 45 -7.01 -1.89 -3.08
C VAL A 45 -7.14 -2.92 -4.20
N ASP A 46 -7.16 -2.47 -5.46
CA ASP A 46 -7.21 -3.34 -6.63
C ASP A 46 -5.89 -4.11 -6.85
N ALA A 47 -4.76 -3.57 -6.38
CA ALA A 47 -3.47 -4.24 -6.44
C ALA A 47 -3.39 -5.45 -5.50
N ILE A 48 -4.07 -5.41 -4.34
CA ILE A 48 -4.15 -6.53 -3.39
C ILE A 48 -5.42 -7.38 -3.57
N ARG A 49 -6.31 -7.01 -4.50
CA ARG A 49 -7.49 -7.81 -4.82
C ARG A 49 -7.10 -8.99 -5.71
N ASP A 50 -7.51 -10.18 -5.29
CA ASP A 50 -7.44 -11.37 -6.12
C ASP A 50 -8.44 -11.28 -7.28
N PRO A 51 -7.98 -11.40 -8.54
CA PRO A 51 -8.87 -11.22 -9.70
C PRO A 51 -9.89 -12.34 -9.85
N ASP A 52 -9.59 -13.55 -9.37
CA ASP A 52 -10.44 -14.73 -9.55
C ASP A 52 -11.47 -14.86 -8.42
N SER A 53 -11.02 -14.71 -7.18
CA SER A 53 -11.87 -14.85 -5.99
C SER A 53 -12.48 -13.54 -5.49
N GLY A 54 -11.97 -12.39 -5.94
CA GLY A 54 -12.36 -11.06 -5.44
C GLY A 54 -11.88 -10.74 -4.03
N ILE A 55 -11.19 -11.67 -3.38
CA ILE A 55 -10.67 -11.54 -2.01
C ILE A 55 -9.63 -10.42 -1.95
N ILE A 56 -9.75 -9.56 -0.95
CA ILE A 56 -8.73 -8.55 -0.64
C ILE A 56 -7.66 -9.23 0.22
N LYS A 57 -6.44 -9.39 -0.34
CA LYS A 57 -5.28 -10.01 0.34
C LYS A 57 -4.66 -9.06 1.36
N TRP A 58 -5.43 -8.67 2.36
CA TRP A 58 -4.96 -7.92 3.52
C TRP A 58 -4.63 -8.91 4.63
N GLU A 59 -3.35 -9.05 4.93
CA GLU A 59 -2.79 -10.10 5.81
C GLU A 59 -2.45 -9.57 7.21
N VAL A 60 -2.45 -8.25 7.40
CA VAL A 60 -2.16 -7.60 8.68
C VAL A 60 -3.45 -7.23 9.43
N GLY A 61 -3.33 -6.96 10.73
CA GLY A 61 -4.49 -6.61 11.57
C GLY A 61 -5.11 -5.25 11.22
N GLY A 62 -6.36 -5.04 11.63
CA GLY A 62 -7.05 -3.75 11.43
C GLY A 62 -7.55 -3.54 10.00
N GLU A 63 -7.97 -2.31 9.71
CA GLU A 63 -8.53 -1.91 8.42
C GLU A 63 -7.49 -1.21 7.53
N ILE A 64 -7.65 -1.33 6.22
CA ILE A 64 -6.83 -0.60 5.24
C ILE A 64 -7.01 0.91 5.46
N PRO A 65 -5.96 1.67 5.79
CA PRO A 65 -6.06 3.12 6.00
C PRO A 65 -6.55 3.87 4.76
N GLU A 66 -7.42 4.87 4.94
CA GLU A 66 -7.98 5.64 3.80
C GLU A 66 -6.91 6.30 2.92
N TYR A 67 -5.83 6.78 3.53
CA TYR A 67 -4.80 7.55 2.82
C TYR A 67 -4.11 6.74 1.70
N ILE A 68 -4.10 5.41 1.78
CA ILE A 68 -3.41 4.56 0.81
C ILE A 68 -4.32 4.06 -0.30
N LYS A 69 -5.64 3.94 -0.06
CA LYS A 69 -6.57 3.19 -0.91
C LYS A 69 -6.53 3.63 -2.38
N THR A 70 -6.41 4.93 -2.61
CA THR A 70 -6.45 5.54 -3.94
C THR A 70 -5.08 5.82 -4.54
N ILE A 71 -3.97 5.56 -3.82
CA ILE A 71 -2.63 5.78 -4.36
C ILE A 71 -2.37 4.75 -5.46
N THR A 72 -1.96 5.24 -6.63
CA THR A 72 -1.59 4.38 -7.75
C THR A 72 -0.23 3.72 -7.50
N VAL A 73 -0.20 2.40 -7.63
CA VAL A 73 1.00 1.59 -7.47
C VAL A 73 1.96 1.80 -8.64
N LYS A 74 3.23 2.09 -8.33
CA LYS A 74 4.33 2.16 -9.31
C LYS A 74 5.01 0.80 -9.48
N ASN A 75 5.67 0.60 -10.61
CA ASN A 75 6.50 -0.59 -10.87
C ASN A 75 7.86 -0.47 -10.16
N TRP A 76 8.40 -1.57 -9.61
CA TRP A 76 9.75 -1.66 -9.04
C TRP A 76 10.39 -3.04 -9.26
#